data_AF-A0A818N4J8-F1
#
_entry.id   AF-A0A818N4J8-F1
#
_cell.length_a   1.000
_cell.length_b   1.000
_cell.length_c   1.000
_cell.angle_alpha   90.00
_cell.angle_beta   90.00
_cell.angle_gamma   90.00
#
_symmetry.space_group_name_H-M   'P 1'
#
loop_
_entity.id
_entity.type
_entity.pdbx_description
1 polymer ?
#
loop_
_entity_poly.entity_id
_entity_poly.type
_entity_poly.pdbx_seq_one_letter_code
_entity_poly.pdbx_strand_id
1 'polypeptide(L)'
;METKNIVRPARPGIDRSQTYPRQYPCGWYRICDSDEITKRGQIKHAYILGREMVIFRSDDKHNQMYVLDAFCAHMGANLAFGGRVIPDTNCIQCPFHLWEYNGETGHCTKIPYIDGKIPEKCKVQTYPCVERHGMIMIWYHPLNESPHYDAICIDELLGNRFEFRGVYRYPNIHMHLQEFSENAADVQHFQPLHGKMCIPWTQLHIPHVFVHHQASLEFSTDKSYIVYFYDTAMLKLFGKIYESTKVDASITFYGPGGITLFRFDGKFGRVYLFHTHTPTNYTELDVQFRAYVEKKIPRLLSWYIIGNWIAQWHRDIIVWENKIFKRTPFLVKKDGPILKMRRWYNQFYLSKEELENFTDSLDCKTQYSFTTEEILYLNETWNILKTTGIVKFADDVLIRTINQNSSLRQFWTSKIIIDANNFDFGVGESCIRTDLSWHIGLREHSAHLILTLEKLLSSIHDKNLLSRQIQSLQFLQNISTLEHDSLIIFKICIIDIIRERFQIFTYDFTNDYEQAWDKFLSFILECLAAKDHTIQAPMNNLISPIIIINQPSTHTSNS
;
A
#
# COMPACT_ATOMS: atom_id res chain seq x y z
N MET A 1 13.95 9.87 -25.16
CA MET A 1 14.62 8.63 -24.75
C MET A 1 13.66 7.92 -23.81
N GLU A 2 12.98 6.88 -24.31
CA GLU A 2 12.13 6.04 -23.47
C GLU A 2 12.98 5.43 -22.36
N THR A 3 12.61 5.68 -21.11
CA THR A 3 13.11 4.94 -19.96
C THR A 3 12.66 3.50 -20.16
N LYS A 4 13.54 2.67 -20.73
CA LYS A 4 13.39 1.22 -20.66
C LYS A 4 13.10 0.87 -19.21
N ASN A 5 11.95 0.23 -18.97
CA ASN A 5 11.64 -0.41 -17.70
C ASN A 5 12.73 -1.44 -17.41
N ILE A 6 13.81 -1.00 -16.77
CA ILE A 6 14.79 -1.90 -16.19
C ILE A 6 14.12 -2.43 -14.94
N VAL A 7 13.30 -3.47 -15.10
CA VAL A 7 12.89 -4.34 -14.01
C VAL A 7 14.21 -4.92 -13.47
N ARG A 8 14.76 -4.29 -12.43
CA ARG A 8 15.94 -4.82 -11.76
C ARG A 8 15.45 -6.01 -10.93
N PRO A 9 16.05 -7.20 -11.09
CA PRO A 9 15.76 -8.31 -10.20
C PRO A 9 16.01 -7.88 -8.75
N ALA A 10 15.12 -8.27 -7.84
CA ALA A 10 15.28 -8.05 -6.42
C ALA A 10 16.64 -8.60 -5.97
N ARG A 11 17.60 -7.72 -5.69
CA ARG A 11 18.87 -8.14 -5.12
C ARG A 11 18.59 -8.64 -3.71
N PRO A 12 19.16 -9.78 -3.26
CA PRO A 12 19.12 -10.17 -1.86
C PRO A 12 19.84 -9.08 -1.06
N GLY A 13 19.07 -8.18 -0.46
CA GLY A 13 19.57 -6.95 0.13
C GLY A 13 18.58 -6.45 1.16
N ILE A 14 19.11 -5.73 2.15
CA ILE A 14 18.35 -5.09 3.23
C ILE A 14 17.11 -4.40 2.64
N ASP A 15 15.92 -4.73 3.16
CA ASP A 15 14.70 -3.97 2.89
C ASP A 15 14.86 -2.56 3.46
N ARG A 16 15.36 -1.66 2.61
CA ARG A 16 15.68 -0.28 2.99
C ARG A 16 14.46 0.50 3.46
N SER A 17 13.24 0.08 3.08
CA SER A 17 12.00 0.74 3.51
C SER A 17 11.90 0.79 5.04
N GLN A 18 12.38 -0.26 5.71
CA GLN A 18 12.37 -0.39 7.18
C GLN A 18 13.26 0.64 7.88
N THR A 19 14.19 1.27 7.15
CA THR A 19 15.08 2.29 7.70
C THR A 19 14.41 3.66 7.83
N TYR A 20 13.35 3.92 7.06
CA TYR A 20 12.63 5.20 7.01
C TYR A 20 11.46 5.31 8.01
N PRO A 21 10.94 6.52 8.30
CA PRO A 21 9.72 6.72 9.09
C PRO A 21 8.48 6.15 8.41
N ARG A 22 7.77 5.20 9.03
CA ARG A 22 6.66 4.41 8.44
C ARG A 22 5.38 5.19 8.09
N GLN A 23 5.41 6.51 8.10
CA GLN A 23 4.24 7.36 7.85
C GLN A 23 4.48 8.21 6.60
N TYR A 24 3.42 8.55 5.87
CA TYR A 24 3.48 9.68 4.94
C TYR A 24 3.28 10.98 5.74
N PRO A 25 4.08 12.02 5.49
CA PRO A 25 3.96 13.27 6.23
C PRO A 25 2.70 14.03 5.81
N CYS A 26 2.11 14.81 6.71
CA CYS A 26 0.95 15.64 6.40
C CYS A 26 1.34 16.81 5.47
N GLY A 27 0.57 17.03 4.42
CA GLY A 27 0.86 18.12 3.49
C GLY A 27 0.15 18.07 2.16
N TRP A 28 0.53 19.02 1.30
CA TRP A 28 0.05 19.10 -0.08
C TRP A 28 0.88 18.20 -1.00
N TYR A 29 0.19 17.36 -1.78
CA TYR A 29 0.77 16.44 -2.76
C TYR A 29 0.16 16.69 -4.13
N ARG A 30 0.99 16.77 -5.17
CA ARG A 30 0.50 16.75 -6.56
C ARG A 30 -0.01 15.35 -6.90
N ILE A 31 -1.22 15.26 -7.43
CA ILE A 31 -1.85 13.96 -7.75
C ILE A 31 -1.96 13.67 -9.25
N CYS A 32 -2.18 14.69 -10.06
CA CYS A 32 -2.23 14.58 -11.52
C CYS A 32 -2.12 15.98 -12.14
N ASP A 33 -2.00 16.04 -13.45
CA ASP A 33 -2.06 17.29 -14.20
C ASP A 33 -3.52 17.68 -14.48
N SER A 34 -3.79 18.99 -14.48
CA SER A 34 -5.13 19.57 -14.72
C SER A 34 -5.75 19.11 -16.04
N ASP A 35 -4.94 18.93 -17.08
CA ASP A 35 -5.38 18.53 -18.41
C ASP A 35 -5.78 17.06 -18.51
N GLU A 36 -5.46 16.24 -17.50
CA GLU A 36 -5.90 14.85 -17.42
C GLU A 36 -7.38 14.71 -17.04
N ILE A 37 -7.99 15.72 -16.40
CA ILE A 37 -9.40 15.70 -15.96
C ILE A 37 -10.08 17.08 -16.09
N THR A 38 -10.62 17.35 -17.28
CA THR A 38 -11.11 18.68 -17.67
C THR A 38 -12.63 18.74 -17.81
N LYS A 39 -13.29 17.63 -18.15
CA LYS A 39 -14.71 17.63 -18.54
C LYS A 39 -15.61 17.39 -17.33
N ARG A 40 -16.81 18.00 -17.38
CA ARG A 40 -17.92 17.68 -16.46
C ARG A 40 -18.20 16.18 -16.46
N GLY A 41 -18.46 15.63 -15.28
CA GLY A 41 -18.74 14.22 -15.09
C GLY A 41 -17.57 13.27 -15.36
N GLN A 42 -16.38 13.78 -15.68
CA GLN A 42 -15.21 12.95 -15.91
C GLN A 42 -14.72 12.35 -14.58
N ILE A 43 -14.30 11.09 -14.62
CA ILE A 43 -13.72 10.35 -13.50
C ILE A 43 -12.30 9.94 -13.88
N LYS A 44 -11.39 9.99 -12.91
CA LYS A 44 -10.00 9.54 -13.03
C LYS A 44 -9.59 8.80 -11.77
N HIS A 45 -8.93 7.68 -11.97
CA HIS A 45 -8.26 6.92 -10.93
C HIS A 45 -6.87 7.52 -10.62
N ALA A 46 -6.47 7.50 -9.34
CA ALA A 46 -5.13 7.84 -8.89
C ALA A 46 -4.68 6.91 -7.75
N TYR A 47 -3.43 6.45 -7.81
CA TYR A 47 -2.80 5.64 -6.75
C TYR A 47 -1.60 6.39 -6.16
N ILE A 48 -1.77 6.94 -4.95
CA ILE A 48 -0.84 7.86 -4.31
C ILE A 48 -0.85 7.66 -2.81
N LEU A 49 0.30 7.80 -2.15
CA LEU A 49 0.49 7.53 -0.73
C LEU A 49 0.08 6.09 -0.37
N GLY A 50 0.27 5.15 -1.31
CA GLY A 50 -0.20 3.78 -1.17
C GLY A 50 -1.73 3.63 -1.09
N ARG A 51 -2.50 4.65 -1.49
CA ARG A 51 -3.96 4.70 -1.40
C ARG A 51 -4.58 4.81 -2.79
N GLU A 52 -5.71 4.14 -2.93
CA GLU A 52 -6.56 4.21 -4.12
C GLU A 52 -7.53 5.40 -3.97
N MET A 53 -7.45 6.35 -4.89
CA MET A 53 -8.27 7.56 -4.89
C MET A 53 -9.07 7.68 -6.19
N VAL A 54 -10.25 8.27 -6.08
CA VAL A 54 -11.08 8.67 -7.21
C VAL A 54 -11.13 10.20 -7.28
N ILE A 55 -10.77 10.73 -8.43
CA ILE A 55 -10.86 12.15 -8.77
C ILE A 55 -12.03 12.28 -9.74
N PHE A 56 -12.96 13.19 -9.49
CA PHE A 56 -14.02 13.45 -10.45
C PHE A 56 -14.39 14.93 -10.50
N ARG A 57 -14.94 15.35 -11.65
CA ARG A 57 -15.57 16.66 -11.81
C ARG A 57 -17.06 16.50 -11.63
N SER A 58 -17.70 17.40 -10.88
CA SER A 58 -19.16 17.48 -10.84
C SER A 58 -19.71 17.55 -12.25
N ASP A 59 -20.89 16.96 -12.45
CA ASP A 59 -21.61 17.10 -13.70
C ASP A 59 -22.57 18.29 -13.64
N ASP A 60 -22.27 19.30 -12.84
CA ASP A 60 -22.98 20.58 -12.80
C ASP A 60 -22.23 21.66 -13.61
N LYS A 61 -22.86 22.84 -13.73
CA LYS A 61 -22.25 23.99 -14.44
C LYS A 61 -20.96 24.51 -13.80
N HIS A 62 -20.67 24.15 -12.56
CA HIS A 62 -19.48 24.62 -11.85
C HIS A 62 -18.25 23.78 -12.20
N ASN A 63 -18.41 22.53 -12.65
CA ASN A 63 -17.30 21.63 -13.01
C ASN A 63 -16.26 21.55 -11.88
N GLN A 64 -16.75 21.53 -10.63
CA GLN A 64 -15.93 21.51 -9.44
C GLN A 64 -15.28 20.14 -9.29
N MET A 65 -14.02 20.12 -8.91
CA MET A 65 -13.27 18.89 -8.71
C MET A 65 -13.40 18.41 -7.27
N TYR A 66 -13.52 17.10 -7.12
CA TYR A 66 -13.56 16.38 -5.85
C TYR A 66 -12.61 15.19 -5.88
N VAL A 67 -12.04 14.86 -4.72
CA VAL A 67 -11.16 13.70 -4.54
C VAL A 67 -11.63 12.91 -3.33
N LEU A 68 -11.92 11.63 -3.53
CA LEU A 68 -12.37 10.71 -2.50
C LEU A 68 -11.44 9.49 -2.44
N ASP A 69 -11.52 8.73 -1.34
CA ASP A 69 -11.09 7.33 -1.36
C ASP A 69 -11.86 6.58 -2.46
N ALA A 70 -11.16 5.75 -3.22
CA ALA A 70 -11.75 5.05 -4.34
C ALA A 70 -12.69 3.93 -3.91
N PHE A 71 -12.51 3.35 -2.73
CA PHE A 71 -13.29 2.17 -2.31
C PHE A 71 -14.60 2.57 -1.63
N CYS A 72 -15.70 2.08 -2.20
CA CYS A 72 -17.06 2.25 -1.71
C CYS A 72 -17.20 1.67 -0.28
N ALA A 73 -17.78 2.47 0.62
CA ALA A 73 -18.00 2.09 2.03
C ALA A 73 -18.97 0.91 2.24
N HIS A 74 -19.65 0.43 1.18
CA HIS A 74 -20.52 -0.74 1.24
C HIS A 74 -19.71 -2.04 1.25
N MET A 75 -19.17 -2.44 0.09
CA MET A 75 -18.43 -3.70 -0.08
C MET A 75 -17.10 -3.50 -0.83
N GLY A 76 -16.53 -2.30 -0.78
CA GLY A 76 -15.19 -2.04 -1.31
C GLY A 76 -15.08 -2.00 -2.83
N ALA A 77 -16.19 -1.84 -3.58
CA ALA A 77 -16.11 -1.61 -5.02
C ALA A 77 -15.37 -0.30 -5.32
N ASN A 78 -14.50 -0.31 -6.33
CA ASN A 78 -13.72 0.87 -6.70
C ASN A 78 -14.58 1.84 -7.55
N LEU A 79 -14.88 3.01 -7.00
CA LEU A 79 -15.67 4.09 -7.60
C LEU A 79 -15.04 4.65 -8.89
N ALA A 80 -13.72 4.55 -9.04
CA ALA A 80 -13.03 5.07 -10.22
C ALA A 80 -13.22 4.18 -11.47
N PHE A 81 -13.58 2.90 -11.28
CA PHE A 81 -13.74 1.93 -12.36
C PHE A 81 -15.21 1.56 -12.54
N GLY A 82 -15.83 2.04 -13.62
CA GLY A 82 -17.24 1.80 -13.91
C GLY A 82 -18.23 2.67 -13.12
N GLY A 83 -17.75 3.44 -12.13
CA GLY A 83 -18.56 4.46 -11.48
C GLY A 83 -18.96 5.57 -12.44
N ARG A 84 -19.98 6.34 -12.08
CA ARG A 84 -20.47 7.48 -12.87
C ARG A 84 -20.76 8.68 -12.00
N VAL A 85 -20.53 9.89 -12.52
CA VAL A 85 -21.00 11.11 -11.85
C VAL A 85 -22.49 11.29 -12.18
N ILE A 86 -23.28 11.62 -11.17
CA ILE A 86 -24.72 11.81 -11.31
C ILE A 86 -24.98 13.16 -12.00
N PRO A 87 -25.79 13.19 -13.08
CA PRO A 87 -26.03 14.41 -13.84
C PRO A 87 -26.54 15.58 -13.00
N ASP A 88 -26.04 16.78 -13.30
CA ASP A 88 -26.37 18.03 -12.61
C ASP A 88 -26.09 18.03 -11.09
N THR A 89 -25.21 17.13 -10.62
CA THR A 89 -24.82 17.05 -9.21
C THR A 89 -23.30 16.94 -9.02
N ASN A 90 -22.88 16.98 -7.75
CA ASN A 90 -21.53 16.63 -7.30
C ASN A 90 -21.42 15.22 -6.72
N CYS A 91 -22.35 14.31 -7.04
CA CYS A 91 -22.35 12.95 -6.49
C CYS A 91 -21.71 11.96 -7.47
N ILE A 92 -20.93 11.02 -6.94
CA ILE A 92 -20.43 9.86 -7.68
C ILE A 92 -21.21 8.61 -7.28
N GLN A 93 -21.61 7.81 -8.25
CA GLN A 93 -22.34 6.57 -8.05
C GLN A 93 -21.42 5.36 -8.20
N CYS A 94 -21.51 4.46 -7.23
CA CYS A 94 -20.82 3.18 -7.22
C CYS A 94 -21.33 2.27 -8.34
N PRO A 95 -20.45 1.60 -9.10
CA PRO A 95 -20.84 0.68 -10.18
C PRO A 95 -21.58 -0.55 -9.69
N PHE A 96 -21.39 -0.96 -8.43
CA PHE A 96 -21.83 -2.27 -7.96
C PHE A 96 -23.30 -2.24 -7.52
N HIS A 97 -23.61 -1.42 -6.51
CA HIS A 97 -24.95 -1.35 -5.90
C HIS A 97 -25.61 0.02 -6.08
N LEU A 98 -25.01 0.87 -6.92
CA LEU A 98 -25.55 2.18 -7.29
C LEU A 98 -25.71 3.16 -6.10
N TRP A 99 -24.92 2.97 -5.03
CA TRP A 99 -24.84 3.93 -3.92
C TRP A 99 -24.20 5.22 -4.40
N GLU A 100 -24.78 6.36 -4.06
CA GLU A 100 -24.29 7.67 -4.44
C GLU A 100 -23.59 8.33 -3.25
N TYR A 101 -22.42 8.93 -3.50
CA TYR A 101 -21.61 9.63 -2.52
C TYR A 101 -21.42 11.09 -2.93
N ASN A 102 -21.66 12.02 -2.02
CA ASN A 102 -21.42 13.44 -2.23
C ASN A 102 -19.91 13.73 -2.30
N GLY A 103 -19.47 14.45 -3.34
CA GLY A 103 -18.04 14.73 -3.56
C GLY A 103 -17.39 15.63 -2.50
N GLU A 104 -18.16 16.51 -1.86
CA GLU A 104 -17.63 17.47 -0.89
C GLU A 104 -17.49 16.85 0.50
N THR A 105 -18.47 16.04 0.90
CA THR A 105 -18.58 15.52 2.27
C THR A 105 -18.31 14.02 2.37
N GLY A 106 -18.31 13.31 1.24
CA GLY A 106 -18.15 11.86 1.17
C GLY A 106 -19.35 11.08 1.67
N HIS A 107 -20.38 11.72 2.22
CA HIS A 107 -21.57 11.06 2.73
C HIS A 107 -22.34 10.36 1.63
N CYS A 108 -22.86 9.17 1.94
CA CYS A 108 -23.78 8.49 1.07
C CYS A 108 -25.12 9.23 1.06
N THR A 109 -25.51 9.72 -0.10
CA THR A 109 -26.72 10.54 -0.31
C THR A 109 -27.90 9.71 -0.76
N LYS A 110 -27.66 8.56 -1.41
CA LYS A 110 -28.71 7.71 -1.95
C LYS A 110 -28.29 6.24 -2.00
N ILE A 111 -29.21 5.38 -1.57
CA ILE A 111 -29.15 3.93 -1.70
C ILE A 111 -30.44 3.51 -2.42
N PRO A 112 -30.40 3.03 -3.68
CA PRO A 112 -31.62 2.93 -4.50
C PRO A 112 -32.71 1.97 -4.01
N TYR A 113 -32.38 1.07 -3.10
CA TYR A 113 -33.26 -0.01 -2.65
C TYR A 113 -33.67 0.10 -1.17
N ILE A 114 -33.48 1.27 -0.54
CA ILE A 114 -34.03 1.55 0.79
C ILE A 114 -34.85 2.84 0.75
N ASP A 115 -36.00 2.80 1.42
CA ASP A 115 -36.80 3.97 1.72
C ASP A 115 -36.59 4.32 3.21
N GLY A 116 -35.49 5.01 3.52
CA GLY A 116 -35.11 5.29 4.91
C GLY A 116 -33.90 6.19 5.08
N LYS A 117 -33.64 6.59 6.33
CA LYS A 117 -32.50 7.45 6.67
C LYS A 117 -31.20 6.65 6.50
N ILE A 118 -30.30 7.15 5.65
CA ILE A 118 -28.95 6.61 5.51
C ILE A 118 -28.15 6.97 6.78
N PRO A 119 -27.46 6.01 7.42
CA PRO A 119 -26.63 6.30 8.59
C PRO A 119 -25.54 7.34 8.27
N GLU A 120 -25.34 8.33 9.14
CA GLU A 120 -24.34 9.39 8.94
C GLU A 120 -22.90 8.85 8.83
N LYS A 121 -22.64 7.70 9.45
CA LYS A 121 -21.36 6.98 9.34
C LYS A 121 -21.09 6.40 7.95
N CYS A 122 -22.11 6.30 7.09
CA CYS A 122 -21.96 5.83 5.72
C CYS A 122 -21.33 6.93 4.86
N LYS A 123 -20.00 6.94 4.83
CA LYS A 123 -19.22 7.91 4.05
C LYS A 123 -17.93 7.31 3.54
N VAL A 124 -17.44 7.82 2.43
CA VAL A 124 -16.07 7.63 1.97
C VAL A 124 -15.23 8.83 2.41
N GLN A 125 -13.92 8.63 2.59
CA GLN A 125 -13.04 9.74 2.95
C GLN A 125 -12.92 10.74 1.79
N THR A 126 -12.95 12.02 2.11
CA THR A 126 -12.72 13.14 1.18
C THR A 126 -11.34 13.72 1.42
N TYR A 127 -10.68 14.18 0.36
CA TYR A 127 -9.41 14.90 0.45
C TYR A 127 -9.61 16.34 -0.01
N PRO A 128 -9.28 17.35 0.83
CA PRO A 128 -9.24 18.74 0.38
C PRO A 128 -8.33 18.84 -0.83
N CYS A 129 -8.81 19.46 -1.90
CA CYS A 129 -8.09 19.50 -3.16
C CYS A 129 -8.12 20.88 -3.78
N VAL A 130 -7.09 21.17 -4.58
CA VAL A 130 -6.97 22.43 -5.31
C VAL A 130 -6.41 22.16 -6.69
N GLU A 131 -6.89 22.94 -7.65
CA GLU A 131 -6.36 22.98 -9.00
C GLU A 131 -5.62 24.30 -9.21
N ARG A 132 -4.30 24.24 -9.43
CA ARG A 132 -3.50 25.45 -9.63
C ARG A 132 -2.21 25.16 -10.39
N HIS A 133 -1.77 26.12 -11.21
CA HIS A 133 -0.53 26.02 -11.99
C HIS A 133 -0.46 24.74 -12.84
N GLY A 134 -1.59 24.32 -13.40
CA GLY A 134 -1.71 23.10 -14.21
C GLY A 134 -1.55 21.79 -13.43
N MET A 135 -1.55 21.84 -12.09
CA MET A 135 -1.47 20.69 -11.21
C MET A 135 -2.74 20.58 -10.39
N ILE A 136 -3.18 19.35 -10.16
CA ILE A 136 -4.16 19.03 -9.12
C ILE A 136 -3.39 18.55 -7.90
N MET A 137 -3.70 19.14 -6.74
CA MET A 137 -3.05 18.83 -5.48
C MET A 137 -4.09 18.45 -4.43
N ILE A 138 -3.74 17.52 -3.54
CA ILE A 138 -4.54 17.17 -2.36
C ILE A 138 -3.79 17.51 -1.09
N TRP A 139 -4.54 17.84 -0.05
CA TRP A 139 -4.05 17.80 1.31
C TRP A 139 -4.22 16.40 1.87
N TYR A 140 -3.14 15.83 2.38
CA TYR A 140 -3.15 14.59 3.13
C TYR A 140 -2.85 14.85 4.59
N HIS A 141 -3.66 14.27 5.47
CA HIS A 141 -3.39 14.15 6.89
C HIS A 141 -3.82 12.74 7.34
N PRO A 142 -3.00 11.98 8.09
CA PRO A 142 -3.38 10.63 8.53
C PRO A 142 -4.70 10.59 9.32
N LEU A 143 -4.99 11.65 10.08
CA LEU A 143 -6.24 11.81 10.85
C LEU A 143 -7.36 12.56 10.08
N ASN A 144 -7.15 12.83 8.79
CA ASN A 144 -8.07 13.58 7.93
C ASN A 144 -8.41 15.00 8.44
N GLU A 145 -7.45 15.69 9.04
CA GLU A 145 -7.60 17.09 9.43
C GLU A 145 -7.51 18.03 8.23
N SER A 146 -8.14 19.20 8.36
CA SER A 146 -8.09 20.28 7.37
C SER A 146 -6.67 20.81 7.17
N PRO A 147 -6.38 21.45 6.01
CA PRO A 147 -5.07 22.02 5.74
C PRO A 147 -4.62 23.03 6.80
N HIS A 148 -3.41 22.82 7.33
CA HIS A 148 -2.79 23.76 8.27
C HIS A 148 -2.05 24.90 7.56
N TYR A 149 -1.83 24.77 6.26
CA TYR A 149 -1.23 25.79 5.41
C TYR A 149 -1.78 25.71 3.98
N ASP A 150 -1.67 26.82 3.25
CA ASP A 150 -2.19 26.92 1.89
C ASP A 150 -1.33 26.15 0.88
N ALA A 151 -1.99 25.61 -0.14
CA ALA A 151 -1.30 25.10 -1.32
C ALA A 151 -0.54 26.23 -2.02
N ILE A 152 0.60 25.89 -2.64
CA ILE A 152 1.47 26.83 -3.35
C ILE A 152 0.68 27.73 -4.32
N CYS A 153 0.92 29.04 -4.25
CA CYS A 153 0.42 30.04 -5.21
C CYS A 153 1.57 30.93 -5.64
N ILE A 154 1.81 31.03 -6.95
CA ILE A 154 2.78 31.94 -7.55
C ILE A 154 2.01 32.96 -8.39
N ASP A 155 1.74 34.12 -7.79
CA ASP A 155 0.91 35.16 -8.40
C ASP A 155 1.47 35.65 -9.75
N GLU A 156 2.80 35.65 -9.89
CA GLU A 156 3.47 36.00 -11.15
C GLU A 156 3.08 35.08 -12.33
N LEU A 157 2.72 33.82 -12.05
CA LEU A 157 2.29 32.85 -13.05
C LEU A 157 0.81 32.97 -13.43
N LEU A 158 0.04 33.79 -12.70
CA LEU A 158 -1.38 34.06 -13.03
C LEU A 158 -1.51 35.10 -14.16
N GLY A 159 -0.47 35.90 -14.38
CA GLY A 159 -0.41 36.88 -15.47
C GLY A 159 0.11 36.31 -16.79
N ASN A 160 0.19 37.16 -17.81
CA ASN A 160 0.61 36.77 -19.17
C ASN A 160 2.13 36.89 -19.43
N ARG A 161 2.94 37.10 -18.38
CA ARG A 161 4.40 37.30 -18.48
C ARG A 161 5.16 36.00 -18.74
N PHE A 162 4.65 34.90 -18.19
CA PHE A 162 5.25 33.58 -18.30
C PHE A 162 4.49 32.73 -19.31
N GLU A 163 5.19 31.79 -19.93
CA GLU A 163 4.62 30.76 -20.79
C GLU A 163 4.99 29.38 -20.27
N PHE A 164 4.06 28.44 -20.38
CA PHE A 164 4.31 27.03 -20.09
C PHE A 164 5.28 26.46 -21.14
N ARG A 165 6.34 25.77 -20.68
CA ARG A 165 7.41 25.20 -21.52
C ARG A 165 7.46 23.68 -21.48
N GLY A 166 6.43 23.04 -20.95
CA GLY A 166 6.28 21.59 -20.94
C GLY A 166 6.48 20.95 -19.58
N VAL A 167 6.26 19.63 -19.57
CA VAL A 167 6.36 18.74 -18.44
C VAL A 167 7.35 17.62 -18.78
N TYR A 168 8.21 17.28 -17.83
CA TYR A 168 9.09 16.10 -17.90
C TYR A 168 8.75 15.20 -16.71
N ARG A 169 8.36 13.96 -16.99
CA ARG A 169 7.86 13.01 -15.99
C ARG A 169 8.76 11.78 -15.94
N TYR A 170 9.06 11.36 -14.73
CA TYR A 170 9.91 10.22 -14.40
C TYR A 170 9.18 9.34 -13.37
N PRO A 171 8.42 8.33 -13.84
CA PRO A 171 7.76 7.40 -12.94
C PRO A 171 8.77 6.41 -12.33
N ASN A 172 8.35 5.75 -11.25
CA ASN A 172 9.06 4.62 -10.64
C ASN A 172 10.48 4.97 -10.13
N ILE A 173 10.65 6.16 -9.55
CA ILE A 173 11.90 6.51 -8.87
C ILE A 173 11.91 5.86 -7.50
N HIS A 174 12.87 4.98 -7.26
CA HIS A 174 12.91 4.23 -6.01
C HIS A 174 13.62 5.05 -4.92
N MET A 175 12.90 5.88 -4.17
CA MET A 175 13.44 6.57 -3.00
C MET A 175 12.33 6.91 -1.99
N HIS A 176 12.69 7.18 -0.75
CA HIS A 176 11.74 7.76 0.20
C HIS A 176 11.66 9.28 0.01
N LEU A 177 10.47 9.85 0.19
CA LEU A 177 10.19 11.28 -0.07
C LEU A 177 11.14 12.24 0.66
N GLN A 178 11.40 11.95 1.94
CA GLN A 178 12.27 12.76 2.79
C GLN A 178 13.70 12.92 2.24
N GLU A 179 14.17 11.98 1.41
CA GLU A 179 15.54 12.01 0.90
C GLU A 179 15.83 13.21 0.02
N PHE A 180 14.82 13.70 -0.71
CA PHE A 180 14.97 14.90 -1.51
C PHE A 180 15.18 16.15 -0.64
N SER A 181 14.47 16.24 0.49
CA SER A 181 14.64 17.36 1.43
C SER A 181 16.00 17.31 2.15
N GLU A 182 16.47 16.12 2.55
CA GLU A 182 17.79 15.97 3.18
C GLU A 182 18.93 16.27 2.22
N ASN A 183 18.77 15.94 0.93
CA ASN A 183 19.76 16.27 -0.10
C ASN A 183 20.03 17.77 -0.20
N ALA A 184 19.03 18.64 -0.03
CA ALA A 184 19.23 20.10 0.02
C ALA A 184 20.06 20.56 1.23
N ALA A 185 20.00 19.83 2.35
CA ALA A 185 20.83 20.11 3.52
C ALA A 185 22.23 19.49 3.42
N ASP A 186 22.45 18.53 2.52
CA ASP A 186 23.75 17.91 2.25
C ASP A 186 24.56 18.74 1.25
N VAL A 187 25.11 19.87 1.68
CA VAL A 187 25.88 20.75 0.76
C VAL A 187 27.14 20.09 0.19
N GLN A 188 27.64 18.99 0.78
CA GLN A 188 28.90 18.38 0.36
C GLN A 188 28.73 17.46 -0.87
N HIS A 189 27.53 16.97 -1.18
CA HIS A 189 27.31 16.14 -2.37
C HIS A 189 27.42 16.91 -3.69
N PHE A 190 27.26 18.25 -3.68
CA PHE A 190 27.31 19.08 -4.88
C PHE A 190 28.64 18.94 -5.63
N GLN A 191 29.77 18.92 -4.92
CA GLN A 191 31.07 18.82 -5.58
C GLN A 191 31.29 17.46 -6.29
N PRO A 192 31.09 16.28 -5.65
CA PRO A 192 31.26 14.99 -6.32
C PRO A 192 30.16 14.68 -7.35
N LEU A 193 28.90 15.06 -7.11
CA LEU A 193 27.78 14.71 -8.00
C LEU A 193 27.49 15.78 -9.05
N HIS A 194 27.55 17.06 -8.73
CA HIS A 194 27.15 18.15 -9.65
C HIS A 194 28.33 18.99 -10.17
N GLY A 195 29.53 18.82 -9.61
CA GLY A 195 30.69 19.64 -9.96
C GLY A 195 31.21 19.47 -11.39
N LYS A 196 30.83 18.41 -12.13
CA LYS A 196 31.17 18.24 -13.55
C LYS A 196 30.03 18.71 -14.44
N MET A 197 30.31 19.60 -15.40
CA MET A 197 29.30 20.03 -16.36
C MET A 197 28.98 18.91 -17.34
N CYS A 198 27.69 18.70 -17.63
CA CYS A 198 27.20 17.77 -18.65
C CYS A 198 26.60 18.52 -19.82
N ILE A 199 26.57 17.86 -20.99
CA ILE A 199 25.67 18.29 -22.06
C ILE A 199 24.23 17.93 -21.62
N PRO A 200 23.26 18.87 -21.66
CA PRO A 200 21.87 18.63 -21.25
C PRO A 200 21.30 17.35 -21.85
N TRP A 201 20.49 16.63 -21.06
CA TRP A 201 19.84 15.35 -21.46
C TRP A 201 20.82 14.20 -21.77
N THR A 202 22.12 14.44 -21.65
CA THR A 202 23.15 13.41 -21.75
C THR A 202 23.82 13.20 -20.40
N GLN A 203 24.53 12.10 -20.25
CA GLN A 203 25.46 11.88 -19.14
C GLN A 203 26.92 12.14 -19.54
N LEU A 204 27.13 12.87 -20.65
CA LEU A 204 28.45 13.16 -21.19
C LEU A 204 29.01 14.43 -20.55
N HIS A 205 30.14 14.27 -19.86
CA HIS A 205 30.88 15.37 -19.28
C HIS A 205 31.57 16.21 -20.35
N ILE A 206 31.57 17.53 -20.16
CA ILE A 206 32.36 18.44 -20.98
C ILE A 206 33.78 18.51 -20.37
N PRO A 207 34.84 18.09 -21.09
CA PRO A 207 36.19 18.10 -20.55
C PRO A 207 36.62 19.49 -20.06
N HIS A 208 37.26 19.54 -18.89
CA HIS A 208 37.77 20.77 -18.26
C HIS A 208 36.73 21.85 -17.89
N VAL A 209 35.43 21.53 -17.96
CA VAL A 209 34.35 22.42 -17.55
C VAL A 209 33.68 21.88 -16.29
N PHE A 210 33.81 22.62 -15.20
CA PHE A 210 33.26 22.29 -13.90
C PHE A 210 32.27 23.36 -13.46
N VAL A 211 31.42 23.00 -12.50
CA VAL A 211 30.51 23.91 -11.81
C VAL A 211 30.97 24.02 -10.36
N HIS A 212 31.16 25.24 -9.89
CA HIS A 212 31.41 25.54 -8.50
C HIS A 212 30.12 26.08 -7.88
N HIS A 213 29.65 25.41 -6.82
CA HIS A 213 28.42 25.73 -6.12
C HIS A 213 28.72 26.40 -4.78
N GLN A 214 27.94 27.41 -4.43
CA GLN A 214 27.90 28.02 -3.11
C GLN A 214 26.45 27.94 -2.62
N ALA A 215 26.19 26.95 -1.78
CA ALA A 215 24.86 26.62 -1.32
C ALA A 215 24.62 27.03 0.14
N SER A 216 23.40 27.50 0.44
CA SER A 216 22.94 27.77 1.79
C SER A 216 21.49 27.30 1.98
N LEU A 217 21.12 27.05 3.24
CA LEU A 217 19.78 26.61 3.63
C LEU A 217 19.26 27.52 4.73
N GLU A 218 18.04 28.02 4.56
CA GLU A 218 17.36 28.91 5.50
C GLU A 218 15.94 28.41 5.77
N PHE A 219 15.53 28.45 7.03
CA PHE A 219 14.17 28.07 7.44
C PHE A 219 13.37 29.36 7.62
N SER A 220 12.16 29.40 7.06
CA SER A 220 11.29 30.57 7.20
C SER A 220 10.93 30.79 8.68
N THR A 221 10.93 32.06 9.11
CA THR A 221 10.56 32.46 10.47
C THR A 221 9.06 32.70 10.63
N ASP A 222 8.36 32.97 9.53
CA ASP A 222 6.93 33.30 9.46
C ASP A 222 6.06 32.11 9.04
N LYS A 223 6.61 31.21 8.21
CA LYS A 223 5.92 30.04 7.65
C LYS A 223 6.72 28.80 8.00
N SER A 224 6.36 28.13 9.09
CA SER A 224 7.04 26.92 9.56
C SER A 224 7.11 25.80 8.52
N TYR A 225 6.23 25.82 7.51
CA TYR A 225 6.19 24.88 6.40
C TYR A 225 7.09 25.25 5.20
N ILE A 226 7.87 26.33 5.27
CA ILE A 226 8.74 26.77 4.18
C ILE A 226 10.22 26.63 4.55
N VAL A 227 10.98 26.04 3.62
CA VAL A 227 12.45 26.04 3.63
C VAL A 227 12.96 26.62 2.32
N TYR A 228 13.93 27.51 2.42
CA TYR A 228 14.66 28.08 1.30
C TYR A 228 16.02 27.41 1.18
N PHE A 229 16.34 26.96 -0.02
CA PHE A 229 17.67 26.56 -0.41
C PHE A 229 18.14 27.54 -1.49
N TYR A 230 19.32 28.11 -1.30
CA TYR A 230 19.93 29.02 -2.26
C TYR A 230 21.18 28.37 -2.81
N ASP A 231 21.39 28.49 -4.11
CA ASP A 231 22.61 28.05 -4.76
C ASP A 231 23.09 29.11 -5.74
N THR A 232 24.36 29.46 -5.61
CA THR A 232 25.10 30.25 -6.60
C THR A 232 26.04 29.34 -7.35
N ALA A 233 25.73 29.09 -8.63
CA ALA A 233 26.54 28.27 -9.51
C ALA A 233 27.44 29.16 -10.41
N MET A 234 28.72 28.80 -10.50
CA MET A 234 29.71 29.47 -11.36
C MET A 234 30.52 28.44 -12.16
N LEU A 235 30.82 28.75 -13.42
CA LEU A 235 31.68 27.89 -14.22
C LEU A 235 33.14 28.02 -13.79
N LYS A 236 33.79 26.86 -13.68
CA LYS A 236 35.22 26.71 -13.51
C LYS A 236 35.80 26.08 -14.78
N LEU A 237 36.50 26.87 -15.58
CA LEU A 237 37.14 26.44 -16.83
C LEU A 237 38.65 26.39 -16.62
N PHE A 238 39.28 25.27 -16.96
CA PHE A 238 40.74 25.09 -16.84
C PHE A 238 41.29 25.47 -15.45
N GLY A 239 40.54 25.16 -14.39
CA GLY A 239 40.95 25.44 -13.01
C GLY A 239 40.62 26.84 -12.48
N LYS A 240 40.17 27.78 -13.32
CA LYS A 240 39.81 29.15 -12.92
C LYS A 240 38.29 29.34 -12.87
N ILE A 241 37.79 29.99 -11.82
CA ILE A 241 36.37 30.34 -11.67
C ILE A 241 36.09 31.65 -12.43
N TYR A 242 34.97 31.70 -13.13
CA TYR A 242 34.55 32.86 -13.94
C TYR A 242 33.26 33.47 -13.37
N GLU A 243 33.38 34.54 -12.59
CA GLU A 243 32.22 35.19 -11.96
C GLU A 243 31.20 35.75 -12.97
N SER A 244 31.64 36.07 -14.19
CA SER A 244 30.74 36.51 -15.26
C SER A 244 29.69 35.45 -15.65
N THR A 245 29.88 34.20 -15.23
CA THR A 245 29.00 33.05 -15.47
C THR A 245 28.07 32.73 -14.30
N LYS A 246 28.09 33.57 -13.26
CA LYS A 246 27.27 33.40 -12.06
C LYS A 246 25.79 33.28 -12.40
N VAL A 247 25.14 32.26 -11.84
CA VAL A 247 23.69 32.06 -11.86
C VAL A 247 23.22 31.83 -10.43
N ASP A 248 22.22 32.62 -10.02
CA ASP A 248 21.58 32.47 -8.72
C ASP A 248 20.29 31.66 -8.89
N ALA A 249 20.17 30.61 -8.09
CA ALA A 249 18.97 29.78 -7.97
C ALA A 249 18.40 29.92 -6.55
N SER A 250 17.10 30.15 -6.47
CA SER A 250 16.34 30.08 -5.23
C SER A 250 15.35 28.94 -5.31
N ILE A 251 15.46 28.01 -4.38
CA ILE A 251 14.68 26.79 -4.30
C ILE A 251 13.82 26.90 -3.05
N THR A 252 12.53 26.69 -3.17
CA THR A 252 11.59 26.78 -2.05
C THR A 252 10.83 25.47 -1.89
N PHE A 253 10.97 24.84 -0.73
CA PHE A 253 10.19 23.67 -0.33
C PHE A 253 8.86 24.14 0.28
N TYR A 254 7.75 23.60 -0.23
CA TYR A 254 6.40 23.92 0.25
C TYR A 254 5.84 22.73 1.01
N GLY A 255 6.12 22.68 2.31
CA GLY A 255 5.80 21.54 3.15
C GLY A 255 6.59 20.28 2.79
N PRO A 256 6.21 19.12 3.35
CA PRO A 256 6.96 17.88 3.19
C PRO A 256 6.51 17.07 1.96
N GLY A 257 5.37 17.40 1.34
CA GLY A 257 4.66 16.59 0.34
C GLY A 257 5.30 16.56 -1.04
N GLY A 258 6.61 16.83 -1.12
CA GLY A 258 7.40 16.72 -2.34
C GLY A 258 7.24 17.85 -3.33
N ILE A 259 6.55 18.95 -2.99
CA ILE A 259 6.38 20.12 -3.87
C ILE A 259 7.51 21.11 -3.63
N THR A 260 8.34 21.34 -4.65
CA THR A 260 9.46 22.29 -4.58
C THR A 260 9.44 23.21 -5.80
N LEU A 261 9.64 24.50 -5.58
CA LEU A 261 9.72 25.50 -6.63
C LEU A 261 11.17 25.94 -6.82
N PHE A 262 11.69 25.75 -8.03
CA PHE A 262 12.97 26.29 -8.45
C PHE A 262 12.73 27.60 -9.19
N ARG A 263 13.39 28.67 -8.74
CA ARG A 263 13.41 29.98 -9.37
C ARG A 263 14.84 30.30 -9.81
N PHE A 264 15.05 30.38 -11.12
CA PHE A 264 16.32 30.80 -11.69
C PHE A 264 16.19 32.25 -12.15
N ASP A 265 16.97 33.15 -11.56
CA ASP A 265 17.04 34.55 -11.95
C ASP A 265 18.30 34.79 -12.78
N GLY A 266 18.13 35.18 -14.04
CA GLY A 266 19.24 35.49 -14.93
C GLY A 266 19.07 36.83 -15.65
N LYS A 267 20.15 37.29 -16.29
CA LYS A 267 20.15 38.53 -17.09
C LYS A 267 19.05 38.56 -18.15
N PHE A 268 18.69 37.40 -18.70
CA PHE A 268 17.69 37.26 -19.77
C PHE A 268 16.25 37.08 -19.24
N GLY A 269 16.06 36.92 -17.93
CA GLY A 269 14.75 36.75 -17.30
C GLY A 269 14.72 35.65 -16.25
N ARG A 270 13.50 35.33 -15.82
CA ARG A 270 13.21 34.32 -14.80
C ARG A 270 12.63 33.03 -15.39
N VAL A 271 13.03 31.91 -14.77
CA VAL A 271 12.43 30.58 -14.99
C VAL A 271 11.88 30.07 -13.67
N TYR A 272 10.64 29.60 -13.69
CA TYR A 272 10.03 28.81 -12.63
C TYR A 272 9.95 27.35 -13.06
N LEU A 273 10.40 26.45 -12.20
CA LEU A 273 10.35 25.02 -12.42
C LEU A 273 9.77 24.36 -11.16
N PHE A 274 8.53 23.89 -11.25
CA PHE A 274 7.96 23.04 -10.21
C PHE A 274 8.62 21.67 -10.33
N HIS A 275 9.16 21.18 -9.22
CA HIS A 275 9.74 19.87 -9.07
C HIS A 275 8.92 19.14 -8.00
N THR A 276 8.11 18.19 -8.44
CA THR A 276 7.19 17.45 -7.57
C THR A 276 7.64 16.01 -7.42
N HIS A 277 7.62 15.50 -6.20
CA HIS A 277 7.90 14.12 -5.84
C HIS A 277 6.64 13.51 -5.21
N THR A 278 5.87 12.78 -6.00
CA THR A 278 4.59 12.23 -5.58
C THR A 278 4.78 10.76 -5.20
N PRO A 279 4.60 10.35 -3.93
CA PRO A 279 4.73 8.94 -3.57
C PRO A 279 3.61 8.11 -4.18
N THR A 280 3.94 7.17 -5.06
CA THR A 280 3.01 6.13 -5.52
C THR A 280 2.99 5.00 -4.49
N ASN A 281 4.15 4.68 -3.95
CA ASN A 281 4.32 3.77 -2.82
C ASN A 281 5.34 4.35 -1.83
N TYR A 282 5.60 3.63 -0.74
CA TYR A 282 6.36 4.15 0.38
C TYR A 282 7.85 4.42 0.06
N THR A 283 8.42 3.71 -0.91
CA THR A 283 9.77 4.01 -1.44
C THR A 283 9.81 4.11 -2.96
N GLU A 284 8.68 4.47 -3.56
CA GLU A 284 8.52 4.65 -5.00
C GLU A 284 7.79 5.98 -5.26
N LEU A 285 8.37 6.83 -6.10
CA LEU A 285 7.87 8.16 -6.38
C LEU A 285 7.67 8.35 -7.89
N ASP A 286 6.60 9.07 -8.25
CA ASP A 286 6.45 9.75 -9.54
C ASP A 286 7.06 11.15 -9.42
N VAL A 287 8.12 11.42 -10.19
CA VAL A 287 8.78 12.72 -10.19
C VAL A 287 8.42 13.50 -11.44
N GLN A 288 8.01 14.77 -11.27
CA GLN A 288 7.65 15.64 -12.38
C GLN A 288 8.33 17.00 -12.29
N PHE A 289 8.82 17.47 -13.43
CA PHE A 289 9.28 18.83 -13.67
C PHE A 289 8.29 19.58 -14.56
N ARG A 290 7.74 20.70 -14.09
CA ARG A 290 6.81 21.55 -14.83
C ARG A 290 7.38 22.97 -14.96
N ALA A 291 7.65 23.39 -16.19
CA ALA A 291 8.39 24.62 -16.46
C ALA A 291 7.50 25.78 -16.92
N TYR A 292 7.71 26.94 -16.31
CA TYR A 292 7.15 28.23 -16.74
C TYR A 292 8.29 29.23 -16.92
N VAL A 293 8.35 29.86 -18.10
CA VAL A 293 9.50 30.67 -18.52
C VAL A 293 9.01 32.04 -18.95
N GLU A 294 9.71 33.10 -18.59
CA GLU A 294 9.40 34.42 -19.12
C GLU A 294 9.51 34.43 -20.66
N LYS A 295 8.51 35.00 -21.34
CA LYS A 295 8.41 34.97 -22.81
C LYS A 295 9.62 35.55 -23.56
N LYS A 296 10.38 36.45 -22.92
CA LYS A 296 11.60 37.05 -23.49
C LYS A 296 12.79 36.09 -23.53
N ILE A 297 12.75 34.96 -22.83
CA ILE A 297 13.84 33.98 -22.81
C ILE A 297 13.74 33.11 -24.08
N PRO A 298 14.79 33.06 -24.92
CA PRO A 298 14.79 32.21 -26.11
C PRO A 298 14.56 30.73 -25.78
N ARG A 299 13.81 30.03 -26.63
CA ARG A 299 13.48 28.60 -26.45
C ARG A 299 14.71 27.72 -26.22
N LEU A 300 15.75 27.90 -27.02
CA LEU A 300 17.00 27.14 -26.89
C LEU A 300 17.68 27.35 -25.53
N LEU A 301 17.68 28.59 -25.02
CA LEU A 301 18.24 28.88 -23.71
C LEU A 301 17.39 28.26 -22.59
N SER A 302 16.06 28.35 -22.68
CA SER A 302 15.18 27.70 -21.71
C SER A 302 15.34 26.17 -21.69
N TRP A 303 15.46 25.55 -22.87
CA TRP A 303 15.73 24.12 -23.01
C TRP A 303 17.07 23.73 -22.37
N TYR A 304 18.10 24.54 -22.55
CA TYR A 304 19.40 24.32 -21.93
C TYR A 304 19.34 24.41 -20.39
N ILE A 305 18.70 25.45 -19.85
CA ILE A 305 18.57 25.65 -18.39
C ILE A 305 17.84 24.47 -17.74
N ILE A 306 16.66 24.12 -18.27
CA ILE A 306 15.83 23.03 -17.74
C ILE A 306 16.55 21.68 -17.90
N GLY A 307 17.14 21.43 -19.07
CA GLY A 307 17.83 20.18 -19.35
C GLY A 307 19.10 19.97 -18.52
N ASN A 308 19.84 21.05 -18.23
CA ASN A 308 21.01 20.98 -17.35
C ASN A 308 20.61 20.64 -15.91
N TRP A 309 19.51 21.24 -15.42
CA TRP A 309 18.95 20.92 -14.10
C TRP A 309 18.55 19.44 -14.01
N ILE A 310 17.77 18.95 -14.98
CA ILE A 310 17.32 17.55 -15.01
C ILE A 310 18.51 16.58 -15.13
N ALA A 311 19.55 16.94 -15.90
CA ALA A 311 20.76 16.13 -16.01
C ALA A 311 21.52 16.00 -14.68
N GLN A 312 21.54 17.05 -13.85
CA GLN A 312 22.11 17.00 -12.51
C GLN A 312 21.28 16.10 -11.58
N TRP A 313 19.96 16.27 -11.57
CA TRP A 313 19.03 15.44 -10.79
C TRP A 313 19.15 13.95 -11.12
N HIS A 314 19.36 13.57 -12.38
CA HIS A 314 19.60 12.17 -12.76
C HIS A 314 20.79 11.52 -12.02
N ARG A 315 21.79 12.31 -11.61
CA ARG A 315 22.95 11.77 -10.88
C ARG A 315 22.61 11.44 -9.44
N ASP A 316 21.67 12.16 -8.85
CA ASP A 316 21.20 11.90 -7.49
C ASP A 316 20.42 10.60 -7.40
N ILE A 317 19.67 10.24 -8.44
CA ILE A 317 18.89 8.98 -8.51
C ILE A 317 19.79 7.78 -8.20
N ILE A 318 21.00 7.74 -8.75
CA ILE A 318 21.93 6.63 -8.51
C ILE A 318 22.25 6.49 -7.02
N VAL A 319 22.35 7.60 -6.29
CA VAL A 319 22.60 7.60 -4.85
C VAL A 319 21.32 7.28 -4.08
N TRP A 320 20.20 7.94 -4.37
CA TRP A 320 18.93 7.73 -3.67
C TRP A 320 18.40 6.29 -3.80
N GLU A 321 18.51 5.67 -4.97
CA GLU A 321 18.08 4.29 -5.18
C GLU A 321 18.99 3.27 -4.47
N ASN A 322 20.22 3.65 -4.10
CA ASN A 322 21.23 2.75 -3.54
C ASN A 322 21.68 3.15 -2.13
N LYS A 323 20.85 3.90 -1.40
CA LYS A 323 21.12 4.30 -0.02
C LYS A 323 20.03 3.91 0.98
N ILE A 324 20.42 3.86 2.25
CA ILE A 324 19.55 3.64 3.39
C ILE A 324 19.42 4.91 4.24
N PHE A 325 18.35 4.99 5.01
CA PHE A 325 18.20 6.03 6.02
C PHE A 325 19.02 5.70 7.26
N LYS A 326 20.01 6.54 7.59
CA LYS A 326 20.70 6.47 8.88
C LYS A 326 20.01 7.38 9.87
N ARG A 327 19.29 6.81 10.85
CA ARG A 327 18.59 7.57 11.91
C ARG A 327 19.53 8.51 12.68
N THR A 328 20.73 8.01 13.01
CA THR A 328 21.82 8.76 13.64
C THR A 328 23.02 8.83 12.69
N PRO A 329 23.05 9.78 11.75
CA PRO A 329 24.15 9.93 10.82
C PRO A 329 25.37 10.47 11.57
N PHE A 330 26.55 10.00 11.20
CA PHE A 330 27.81 10.56 11.70
C PHE A 330 28.12 11.82 10.88
N LEU A 331 28.12 12.98 11.54
CA LEU A 331 28.30 14.28 10.90
C LEU A 331 29.57 14.97 11.39
N VAL A 332 30.27 15.66 10.48
CA VAL A 332 31.45 16.47 10.76
C VAL A 332 31.16 17.95 10.56
N LYS A 333 32.06 18.83 11.02
CA LYS A 333 31.87 20.29 11.05
C LYS A 333 31.48 20.93 9.70
N LYS A 334 31.88 20.32 8.57
CA LYS A 334 31.59 20.84 7.23
C LYS A 334 30.32 20.26 6.60
N ASP A 335 29.69 19.26 7.22
CA ASP A 335 28.38 18.80 6.75
C ASP A 335 27.35 19.90 6.97
N GLY A 336 26.40 19.98 6.05
CA GLY A 336 25.33 20.97 6.15
C GLY A 336 24.34 20.63 7.28
N PRO A 337 23.27 21.42 7.43
CA PRO A 337 22.39 21.36 8.59
C PRO A 337 21.37 20.19 8.55
N ILE A 338 21.84 18.96 8.30
CA ILE A 338 21.02 17.74 8.15
C ILE A 338 20.05 17.55 9.32
N LEU A 339 20.54 17.68 10.57
CA LEU A 339 19.69 17.50 11.75
C LEU A 339 18.61 18.59 11.89
N LYS A 340 18.86 19.81 11.39
CA LYS A 340 17.84 20.87 11.37
C LYS A 340 16.76 20.56 10.33
N MET A 341 17.16 20.11 9.14
CA MET A 341 16.24 19.67 8.09
C MET A 341 15.36 18.52 8.59
N ARG A 342 15.94 17.52 9.28
CA ARG A 342 15.16 16.43 9.88
C ARG A 342 14.18 16.89 10.94
N ARG A 343 14.57 17.82 11.83
CA ARG A 343 13.66 18.39 12.83
C ARG A 343 12.51 19.14 12.18
N TRP A 344 12.80 19.91 11.14
CA TRP A 344 11.78 20.59 10.36
C TRP A 344 10.83 19.60 9.68
N TYR A 345 11.35 18.54 9.05
CA TYR A 345 10.54 17.53 8.38
C TYR A 345 9.69 16.72 9.38
N ASN A 346 10.22 16.49 10.59
CA ASN A 346 9.54 15.70 11.60
C ASN A 346 8.26 16.34 12.14
N GLN A 347 8.07 17.67 11.99
CA GLN A 347 6.85 18.35 12.43
C GLN A 347 5.61 17.89 11.66
N PHE A 348 5.78 17.22 10.52
CA PHE A 348 4.69 16.78 9.66
C PHE A 348 4.34 15.30 9.82
N TYR A 349 5.04 14.56 10.68
CA TYR A 349 4.62 13.22 11.06
C TYR A 349 3.79 13.29 12.33
N LEU A 350 2.87 12.34 12.51
CA LEU A 350 2.22 12.20 13.81
C LEU A 350 3.26 11.86 14.87
N SER A 351 3.08 12.45 16.04
CA SER A 351 3.78 12.06 17.25
C SER A 351 3.46 10.61 17.61
N LYS A 352 4.29 10.03 18.48
CA LYS A 352 4.09 8.66 18.95
C LYS A 352 2.75 8.50 19.67
N GLU A 353 2.36 9.47 20.48
CA GLU A 353 1.10 9.49 21.23
C GLU A 353 -0.11 9.57 20.29
N GLU A 354 -0.06 10.44 19.26
CA GLU A 354 -1.09 10.51 18.23
C GLU A 354 -1.22 9.20 17.44
N LEU A 355 -0.09 8.54 17.16
CA LEU A 355 -0.08 7.24 16.48
C LEU A 355 -0.72 6.15 17.35
N GLU A 356 -0.38 6.09 18.63
CA GLU A 356 -0.95 5.13 19.60
C GLU A 356 -2.46 5.34 19.75
N ASN A 357 -2.90 6.58 19.95
CA ASN A 357 -4.32 6.94 20.00
C ASN A 357 -5.05 6.61 18.69
N PHE A 358 -4.39 6.79 17.54
CA PHE A 358 -4.95 6.46 16.24
C PHE A 358 -5.11 4.95 16.05
N THR A 359 -4.11 4.15 16.41
CA THR A 359 -4.20 2.69 16.33
C THR A 359 -5.29 2.13 17.25
N ASP A 360 -5.43 2.67 18.46
CA ASP A 360 -6.48 2.27 19.39
C ASP A 360 -7.89 2.62 18.84
N SER A 361 -8.01 3.74 18.11
CA SER A 361 -9.26 4.14 17.45
C SER A 361 -9.63 3.28 16.22
N LEU A 362 -8.63 2.66 15.57
CA LEU A 362 -8.81 1.73 14.45
C LEU A 362 -9.20 0.35 14.95
N ASP A 363 -8.61 -0.12 16.05
CA ASP A 363 -8.99 -1.38 16.70
C ASP A 363 -10.42 -1.32 17.27
N CYS A 364 -10.91 -0.13 17.64
CA CYS A 364 -12.32 0.11 18.00
C CYS A 364 -13.31 0.07 16.81
N LYS A 365 -12.85 -0.01 15.55
CA LYS A 365 -13.73 0.00 14.36
C LYS A 365 -14.05 -1.38 13.79
N THR A 366 -13.48 -2.44 14.37
CA THR A 366 -13.90 -3.84 14.17
C THR A 366 -14.28 -4.47 15.50
N GLN A 367 -15.25 -3.89 16.22
CA GLN A 367 -15.90 -4.62 17.32
C GLN A 367 -16.95 -5.57 16.74
N TYR A 368 -16.53 -6.81 16.44
CA TYR A 368 -17.23 -7.91 17.08
C TYR A 368 -16.80 -7.87 18.54
N SER A 369 -17.69 -7.41 19.42
CA SER A 369 -17.40 -7.41 20.86
C SER A 369 -17.43 -8.85 21.37
N PHE A 370 -16.26 -9.47 21.51
CA PHE A 370 -16.12 -10.66 22.32
C PHE A 370 -16.28 -10.27 23.79
N THR A 371 -17.11 -11.00 24.50
CA THR A 371 -17.27 -10.89 25.95
C THR A 371 -15.96 -11.24 26.66
N THR A 372 -15.76 -10.73 27.88
CA THR A 372 -14.58 -11.05 28.71
C THR A 372 -14.39 -12.56 28.89
N GLU A 373 -15.48 -13.34 28.90
CA GLU A 373 -15.45 -14.81 28.95
C GLU A 373 -14.93 -15.44 27.65
N GLU A 374 -15.27 -14.90 26.49
CA GLU A 374 -14.78 -15.39 25.19
C GLU A 374 -13.28 -15.12 25.01
N ILE A 375 -12.79 -13.97 25.47
CA ILE A 375 -11.35 -13.64 25.45
C ILE A 375 -10.56 -14.55 26.41
N LEU A 376 -11.10 -14.85 27.60
CA LEU A 376 -10.48 -15.77 28.54
C LEU A 376 -10.45 -17.20 27.98
N TYR A 377 -11.53 -17.65 27.34
CA TYR A 377 -11.62 -18.96 26.70
C TYR A 377 -10.65 -19.10 25.51
N LEU A 378 -10.52 -18.08 24.66
CA LEU A 378 -9.57 -18.07 23.55
C LEU A 378 -8.12 -18.08 24.03
N ASN A 379 -7.78 -17.33 25.08
CA ASN A 379 -6.45 -17.32 25.68
C ASN A 379 -6.09 -18.65 26.36
N GLU A 380 -7.04 -19.25 27.08
CA GLU A 380 -6.87 -20.55 27.71
C GLU A 380 -6.70 -21.65 26.65
N THR A 381 -7.51 -21.61 25.59
CA THR A 381 -7.38 -22.51 24.44
C THR A 381 -6.05 -22.32 23.72
N TRP A 382 -5.58 -21.09 23.54
CA TRP A 382 -4.29 -20.78 22.92
C TRP A 382 -3.08 -21.30 23.72
N ASN A 383 -3.13 -21.20 25.04
CA ASN A 383 -2.09 -21.75 25.92
C ASN A 383 -2.09 -23.30 25.91
N ILE A 384 -3.26 -23.93 25.83
CA ILE A 384 -3.39 -25.39 25.64
C ILE A 384 -2.84 -25.80 24.27
N LEU A 385 -3.11 -25.02 23.23
CA LEU A 385 -2.64 -25.28 21.87
C LEU A 385 -1.11 -25.25 21.73
N LYS A 386 -0.44 -24.32 22.40
CA LYS A 386 1.03 -24.24 22.41
C LYS A 386 1.69 -25.39 23.18
N THR A 387 1.05 -25.87 24.26
CA THR A 387 1.64 -26.86 25.16
C THR A 387 1.41 -28.31 24.71
N THR A 388 0.38 -28.56 23.89
CA THR A 388 0.01 -29.91 23.42
C THR A 388 0.72 -30.35 22.13
N GLY A 389 1.47 -29.46 21.48
CA GLY A 389 2.18 -29.76 20.21
C GLY A 389 1.25 -29.91 18.99
N ILE A 390 -0.05 -29.74 19.16
CA ILE A 390 -1.09 -29.86 18.11
C ILE A 390 -0.86 -28.85 16.98
N VAL A 391 -0.37 -27.66 17.33
CA VAL A 391 -0.03 -26.62 16.36
C VAL A 391 1.11 -27.06 15.43
N LYS A 392 2.16 -27.69 15.97
CA LYS A 392 3.28 -28.21 15.18
C LYS A 392 2.84 -29.39 14.30
N PHE A 393 1.97 -30.26 14.83
CA PHE A 393 1.38 -31.34 14.05
C PHE A 393 0.58 -30.81 12.85
N ALA A 394 -0.29 -29.81 13.05
CA ALA A 394 -1.05 -29.17 11.97
C ALA A 394 -0.14 -28.54 10.91
N ASP A 395 0.95 -27.90 11.33
CA ASP A 395 1.96 -27.30 10.43
C ASP A 395 2.63 -28.39 9.56
N ASP A 396 3.02 -29.53 10.15
CA ASP A 396 3.68 -30.64 9.44
C ASP A 396 2.75 -31.31 8.41
N VAL A 397 1.48 -31.53 8.75
CA VAL A 397 0.49 -32.09 7.80
C VAL A 397 0.25 -31.12 6.65
N LEU A 398 0.07 -29.84 6.97
CA LEU A 398 -0.18 -28.79 5.98
C LEU A 398 0.95 -28.70 4.94
N ILE A 399 2.20 -28.70 5.41
CA ILE A 399 3.38 -28.68 4.54
C ILE A 399 3.40 -29.91 3.62
N ARG A 400 3.05 -31.09 4.12
CA ARG A 400 2.99 -32.31 3.30
C ARG A 400 1.85 -32.26 2.28
N THR A 401 0.65 -31.86 2.66
CA THR A 401 -0.51 -31.74 1.77
C THR A 401 -0.25 -30.75 0.64
N ILE A 402 0.31 -29.57 0.95
CA ILE A 402 0.68 -28.56 -0.07
C ILE A 402 1.73 -29.13 -1.02
N ASN A 403 2.71 -29.87 -0.49
CA ASN A 403 3.72 -30.49 -1.34
C ASN A 403 3.12 -31.59 -2.21
N GLN A 404 2.19 -32.41 -1.74
CA GLN A 404 1.69 -33.55 -2.52
C GLN A 404 0.65 -33.16 -3.59
N ASN A 405 0.03 -31.98 -3.49
CA ASN A 405 -0.98 -31.52 -4.44
C ASN A 405 -0.40 -30.42 -5.36
N SER A 406 -0.25 -30.73 -6.66
CA SER A 406 0.38 -29.82 -7.64
C SER A 406 -0.37 -28.50 -7.81
N SER A 407 -1.71 -28.51 -7.70
CA SER A 407 -2.55 -27.30 -7.81
C SER A 407 -2.40 -26.42 -6.57
N LEU A 408 -2.34 -27.02 -5.38
CA LEU A 408 -2.01 -26.30 -4.15
C LEU A 408 -0.60 -25.73 -4.22
N ARG A 409 0.39 -26.53 -4.62
CA ARG A 409 1.76 -26.08 -4.77
C ARG A 409 1.87 -24.87 -5.73
N GLN A 410 1.19 -24.93 -6.87
CA GLN A 410 1.17 -23.85 -7.86
C GLN A 410 0.50 -22.57 -7.32
N PHE A 411 -0.65 -22.70 -6.66
CA PHE A 411 -1.34 -21.60 -5.97
C PHE A 411 -0.42 -20.92 -4.93
N TRP A 412 0.25 -21.71 -4.09
CA TRP A 412 1.13 -21.22 -3.04
C TRP A 412 2.42 -20.59 -3.58
N THR A 413 3.07 -21.18 -4.59
CA THR A 413 4.25 -20.58 -5.26
C THR A 413 3.95 -19.27 -5.99
N SER A 414 2.70 -19.03 -6.39
CA SER A 414 2.30 -17.76 -7.02
C SER A 414 2.04 -16.61 -6.03
N LYS A 415 1.92 -16.93 -4.73
CA LYS A 415 1.54 -16.00 -3.66
C LYS A 415 2.67 -15.72 -2.65
N ILE A 416 3.69 -16.59 -2.56
CA ILE A 416 4.80 -16.49 -1.61
C ILE A 416 6.13 -16.76 -2.35
N ILE A 417 7.05 -15.79 -2.38
CA ILE A 417 8.44 -16.02 -2.80
C ILE A 417 9.21 -16.54 -1.58
N ILE A 418 9.33 -17.86 -1.40
CA ILE A 418 10.29 -18.46 -0.45
C ILE A 418 10.95 -19.71 -1.06
N ASP A 419 12.27 -19.75 -0.87
CA ASP A 419 13.28 -20.72 -1.29
C ASP A 419 13.02 -22.14 -0.72
N ALA A 420 13.15 -23.17 -1.55
CA ALA A 420 12.75 -24.55 -1.23
C ALA A 420 13.70 -25.30 -0.26
N ASN A 421 14.78 -24.66 0.21
CA ASN A 421 15.88 -25.39 0.86
C ASN A 421 16.24 -24.96 2.29
N ASN A 422 15.55 -24.01 2.93
CA ASN A 422 15.77 -23.69 4.35
C ASN A 422 14.50 -23.20 5.05
N PHE A 423 13.78 -24.11 5.70
CA PHE A 423 12.70 -23.80 6.64
C PHE A 423 13.29 -23.50 8.03
N ASP A 424 13.51 -22.22 8.34
CA ASP A 424 13.78 -21.78 9.72
C ASP A 424 13.02 -20.48 9.99
N PHE A 425 11.99 -20.54 10.84
CA PHE A 425 11.10 -19.41 11.13
C PHE A 425 11.45 -18.76 12.47
N GLY A 426 12.35 -17.78 12.43
CA GLY A 426 12.50 -16.80 13.50
C GLY A 426 11.30 -15.83 13.50
N VAL A 427 10.60 -15.75 14.63
CA VAL A 427 9.47 -14.85 14.84
C VAL A 427 9.95 -13.39 14.81
N GLY A 428 9.70 -12.71 13.69
CA GLY A 428 9.85 -11.27 13.54
C GLY A 428 8.51 -10.67 13.11
N GLU A 429 7.84 -9.99 14.03
CA GLU A 429 6.52 -9.41 13.79
C GLU A 429 6.56 -8.26 12.76
N SER A 430 5.50 -8.21 11.93
CA SER A 430 5.01 -7.02 11.19
C SER A 430 5.47 -6.78 9.74
N CYS A 431 5.19 -7.71 8.81
CA CYS A 431 4.65 -7.37 7.48
C CYS A 431 4.23 -8.60 6.66
N ILE A 432 3.25 -9.36 7.16
CA ILE A 432 2.52 -10.34 6.34
C ILE A 432 1.04 -10.37 6.79
N ARG A 433 0.42 -9.23 7.16
CA ARG A 433 -0.83 -9.27 7.95
C ARG A 433 -2.12 -9.61 7.18
N THR A 434 -2.16 -9.59 5.85
CA THR A 434 -3.35 -10.01 5.08
C THR A 434 -3.29 -11.46 4.59
N ASP A 435 -2.10 -11.96 4.28
CA ASP A 435 -1.93 -13.35 3.79
C ASP A 435 -1.44 -14.30 4.90
N LEU A 436 -0.73 -13.81 5.93
CA LEU A 436 -0.48 -14.60 7.14
C LEU A 436 -1.67 -14.59 8.08
N SER A 437 -2.64 -13.66 7.99
CA SER A 437 -3.89 -13.79 8.77
C SER A 437 -4.71 -15.00 8.32
N TRP A 438 -4.62 -15.36 7.03
CA TRP A 438 -5.13 -16.61 6.51
C TRP A 438 -4.37 -17.82 7.04
N HIS A 439 -3.04 -17.77 7.07
CA HIS A 439 -2.23 -18.88 7.58
C HIS A 439 -2.35 -19.06 9.11
N ILE A 440 -2.30 -17.95 9.86
CA ILE A 440 -2.56 -17.87 11.30
C ILE A 440 -4.01 -18.32 11.56
N GLY A 441 -4.98 -17.86 10.78
CA GLY A 441 -6.36 -18.31 10.85
C GLY A 441 -6.50 -19.80 10.61
N LEU A 442 -5.91 -20.34 9.54
CA LEU A 442 -5.98 -21.78 9.22
C LEU A 442 -5.32 -22.63 10.32
N ARG A 443 -4.19 -22.17 10.87
CA ARG A 443 -3.50 -22.79 12.01
C ARG A 443 -4.34 -22.76 13.29
N GLU A 444 -4.90 -21.60 13.64
CA GLU A 444 -5.72 -21.39 14.83
C GLU A 444 -7.03 -22.16 14.75
N HIS A 445 -7.74 -22.08 13.63
CA HIS A 445 -9.02 -22.76 13.43
C HIS A 445 -8.85 -24.29 13.32
N SER A 446 -7.82 -24.79 12.62
CA SER A 446 -7.56 -26.23 12.53
C SER A 446 -7.22 -26.82 13.89
N ALA A 447 -6.38 -26.13 14.66
CA ALA A 447 -5.98 -26.62 15.97
C ALA A 447 -7.12 -26.51 17.00
N HIS A 448 -7.95 -25.46 16.91
CA HIS A 448 -9.19 -25.33 17.68
C HIS A 448 -10.19 -26.45 17.34
N LEU A 449 -10.35 -26.79 16.06
CA LEU A 449 -11.20 -27.87 15.60
C LEU A 449 -10.70 -29.24 16.06
N ILE A 450 -9.39 -29.52 15.98
CA ILE A 450 -8.80 -30.77 16.50
C ILE A 450 -9.05 -30.89 18.00
N LEU A 451 -8.76 -29.85 18.79
CA LEU A 451 -9.03 -29.87 20.23
C LEU A 451 -10.51 -30.02 20.56
N THR A 452 -11.38 -29.40 19.77
CA THR A 452 -12.83 -29.49 19.93
C THR A 452 -13.29 -30.92 19.67
N LEU A 453 -12.81 -31.56 18.60
CA LEU A 453 -13.07 -32.96 18.27
C LEU A 453 -12.48 -33.94 19.30
N GLU A 454 -11.24 -33.71 19.76
CA GLU A 454 -10.61 -34.52 20.82
C GLU A 454 -11.38 -34.42 22.13
N LYS A 455 -11.78 -33.20 22.52
CA LYS A 455 -12.61 -32.97 23.71
C LYS A 455 -13.97 -33.64 23.54
N LEU A 456 -14.64 -33.48 22.40
CA LEU A 456 -15.90 -34.15 22.05
C LEU A 456 -15.83 -35.67 22.17
N LEU A 457 -14.78 -36.27 21.60
CA LEU A 457 -14.52 -37.71 21.65
C LEU A 457 -14.22 -38.19 23.08
N SER A 458 -13.58 -37.35 23.90
CA SER A 458 -13.30 -37.64 25.31
C SER A 458 -14.48 -37.38 26.26
N SER A 459 -15.47 -36.56 25.85
CA SER A 459 -16.54 -36.04 26.71
C SER A 459 -17.95 -36.51 26.30
N ILE A 460 -18.07 -37.62 25.56
CA ILE A 460 -19.34 -38.21 25.10
C ILE A 460 -20.37 -38.45 26.23
N HIS A 461 -19.95 -38.39 27.50
CA HIS A 461 -20.81 -38.61 28.66
C HIS A 461 -21.35 -37.34 29.36
N ASP A 462 -20.94 -36.12 28.95
CA ASP A 462 -21.42 -34.86 29.55
C ASP A 462 -22.27 -34.03 28.57
N LYS A 463 -23.59 -34.06 28.77
CA LYS A 463 -24.59 -33.42 27.89
C LYS A 463 -24.48 -31.89 27.81
N ASN A 464 -23.98 -31.21 28.85
CA ASN A 464 -23.91 -29.75 28.85
C ASN A 464 -22.67 -29.24 28.10
N LEU A 465 -21.58 -30.00 28.11
CA LEU A 465 -20.37 -29.72 27.35
C LEU A 465 -20.59 -29.99 25.85
N LEU A 466 -21.32 -31.07 25.53
CA LEU A 466 -21.66 -31.47 24.16
C LEU A 466 -22.47 -30.40 23.40
N SER A 467 -23.42 -29.73 24.06
CA SER A 467 -24.25 -28.66 23.47
C SER A 467 -23.41 -27.44 23.05
N ARG A 468 -22.44 -27.03 23.88
CA ARG A 468 -21.54 -25.90 23.59
C ARG A 468 -20.55 -26.24 22.48
N GLN A 469 -20.07 -27.47 22.43
CA GLN A 469 -19.15 -27.93 21.38
C GLN A 469 -19.84 -28.11 20.02
N ILE A 470 -21.13 -28.47 19.99
CA ILE A 470 -21.96 -28.48 18.78
C ILE A 470 -22.16 -27.06 18.23
N GLN A 471 -22.33 -26.04 19.08
CA GLN A 471 -22.37 -24.63 18.64
C GLN A 471 -21.03 -24.16 18.01
N SER A 472 -19.89 -24.62 18.53
CA SER A 472 -18.57 -24.33 17.93
C SER A 472 -18.38 -25.00 16.57
N LEU A 473 -19.00 -26.16 16.32
CA LEU A 473 -18.99 -26.83 15.01
C LEU A 473 -19.96 -26.17 14.01
N GLN A 474 -21.09 -25.62 14.47
CA GLN A 474 -22.01 -24.82 13.64
C GLN A 474 -21.39 -23.52 13.11
N PHE A 475 -20.36 -22.98 13.80
CA PHE A 475 -19.57 -21.86 13.28
C PHE A 475 -18.84 -22.22 11.98
N LEU A 476 -18.30 -23.44 11.85
CA LEU A 476 -17.68 -23.91 10.61
C LEU A 476 -18.71 -24.13 9.49
N GLN A 477 -19.97 -24.40 9.85
CA GLN A 477 -21.08 -24.49 8.91
C GLN A 477 -21.47 -23.12 8.34
N ASN A 478 -21.25 -22.02 9.07
CA ASN A 478 -21.45 -20.67 8.53
C ASN A 478 -20.35 -20.26 7.54
N ILE A 479 -19.14 -20.84 7.69
CA ILE A 479 -18.02 -20.64 6.76
C ILE A 479 -18.28 -21.36 5.42
N SER A 480 -19.15 -22.38 5.37
CA SER A 480 -19.45 -23.13 4.13
C SER A 480 -20.21 -22.35 3.07
N THR A 481 -20.76 -21.17 3.40
CA THR A 481 -21.56 -20.32 2.50
C THR A 481 -20.73 -19.35 1.64
N LEU A 482 -19.41 -19.39 1.74
CA LEU A 482 -18.49 -18.53 1.01
C LEU A 482 -17.92 -19.26 -0.23
N GLU A 483 -18.28 -18.83 -1.44
CA GLU A 483 -17.70 -19.36 -2.68
C GLU A 483 -16.39 -18.62 -3.02
N HIS A 484 -15.24 -19.24 -2.74
CA HIS A 484 -13.93 -18.77 -3.20
C HIS A 484 -12.90 -19.92 -3.23
N ASP A 485 -12.00 -19.94 -4.23
CA ASP A 485 -10.92 -20.92 -4.39
C ASP A 485 -10.09 -21.11 -3.10
N SER A 486 -9.86 -20.01 -2.37
CA SER A 486 -9.14 -20.01 -1.09
C SER A 486 -9.85 -20.83 -0.01
N LEU A 487 -11.18 -20.89 -0.02
CA LEU A 487 -11.98 -21.66 0.94
C LEU A 487 -11.96 -23.16 0.63
N ILE A 488 -11.93 -23.54 -0.64
CA ILE A 488 -11.75 -24.94 -1.06
C ILE A 488 -10.41 -25.47 -0.54
N ILE A 489 -9.35 -24.66 -0.68
CA ILE A 489 -8.02 -24.96 -0.14
C ILE A 489 -8.04 -25.09 1.38
N PHE A 490 -8.77 -24.20 2.07
CA PHE A 490 -8.96 -24.25 3.52
C PHE A 490 -9.64 -25.55 3.98
N LYS A 491 -10.71 -25.96 3.29
CA LYS A 491 -11.45 -27.22 3.56
C LYS A 491 -10.56 -28.45 3.35
N ILE A 492 -9.76 -28.49 2.28
CA ILE A 492 -8.84 -29.61 1.97
C ILE A 492 -7.82 -29.80 3.08
N CYS A 493 -7.17 -28.72 3.53
CA CYS A 493 -6.15 -28.78 4.57
C CYS A 493 -6.72 -29.27 5.91
N ILE A 494 -7.92 -28.83 6.28
CA ILE A 494 -8.58 -29.29 7.51
C ILE A 494 -8.92 -30.78 7.45
N ILE A 495 -9.46 -31.25 6.32
CA ILE A 495 -9.78 -32.68 6.12
C ILE A 495 -8.53 -33.55 6.29
N ASP A 496 -7.41 -33.17 5.69
CA ASP A 496 -6.16 -33.94 5.77
C ASP A 496 -5.56 -33.96 7.19
N ILE A 497 -5.60 -32.83 7.90
CA ILE A 497 -5.17 -32.73 9.30
C ILE A 497 -5.99 -33.66 10.20
N ILE A 498 -7.31 -33.70 10.02
CA ILE A 498 -8.20 -34.59 10.76
C ILE A 498 -7.96 -36.05 10.36
N ARG A 499 -7.80 -36.34 9.07
CA ARG A 499 -7.52 -37.69 8.55
C ARG A 499 -6.28 -38.29 9.21
N GLU A 500 -5.18 -37.54 9.24
CA GLU A 500 -3.94 -38.01 9.85
C GLU A 500 -4.03 -38.11 11.37
N ARG A 501 -4.74 -37.17 12.03
CA ARG A 501 -4.85 -37.17 13.50
C ARG A 501 -5.69 -38.34 14.02
N PHE A 502 -6.80 -38.64 13.35
CA PHE A 502 -7.78 -39.63 13.80
C PHE A 502 -7.74 -40.96 13.01
N GLN A 503 -6.78 -41.12 12.09
CA GLN A 503 -6.56 -42.33 11.27
C GLN A 503 -7.81 -42.81 10.51
N ILE A 504 -8.60 -41.88 9.99
CA ILE A 504 -9.84 -42.19 9.25
C ILE A 504 -9.46 -42.60 7.81
N PHE A 505 -9.83 -43.80 7.37
CA PHE A 505 -9.53 -44.30 6.01
C PHE A 505 -10.75 -44.27 5.08
N THR A 506 -10.49 -43.79 3.84
CA THR A 506 -11.22 -43.93 2.55
C THR A 506 -12.30 -42.91 2.14
N TYR A 507 -11.88 -41.93 1.33
CA TYR A 507 -12.55 -41.51 0.08
C TYR A 507 -11.47 -40.90 -0.84
N ASP A 508 -11.46 -41.23 -2.13
CA ASP A 508 -10.59 -40.55 -3.10
C ASP A 508 -11.24 -39.20 -3.46
N PHE A 509 -10.81 -38.14 -2.78
CA PHE A 509 -11.42 -36.81 -2.84
C PHE A 509 -11.03 -36.01 -4.10
N THR A 510 -10.51 -36.66 -5.13
CA THR A 510 -9.88 -35.97 -6.26
C THR A 510 -10.83 -35.21 -7.19
N ASN A 511 -12.15 -35.37 -7.09
CA ASN A 511 -13.09 -34.77 -8.07
C ASN A 511 -14.34 -34.04 -7.54
N ASP A 512 -14.65 -34.00 -6.24
CA ASP A 512 -15.82 -33.25 -5.72
C ASP A 512 -15.69 -32.86 -4.23
N TYR A 513 -14.96 -31.77 -3.95
CA TYR A 513 -14.56 -31.35 -2.60
C TYR A 513 -15.70 -30.76 -1.74
N GLU A 514 -16.73 -30.19 -2.35
CA GLU A 514 -17.87 -29.65 -1.60
C GLU A 514 -18.76 -30.77 -1.06
N GLN A 515 -19.06 -31.76 -1.89
CA GLN A 515 -19.77 -32.97 -1.44
C GLN A 515 -19.01 -33.73 -0.35
N ALA A 516 -17.68 -33.75 -0.42
CA ALA A 516 -16.82 -34.38 0.57
C ALA A 516 -16.94 -33.73 1.95
N TRP A 517 -16.89 -32.39 1.98
CA TRP A 517 -17.03 -31.60 3.20
C TRP A 517 -18.40 -31.75 3.83
N ASP A 518 -19.46 -31.69 3.01
CA ASP A 518 -20.84 -31.84 3.50
C ASP A 518 -21.11 -33.25 4.03
N LYS A 519 -20.64 -34.29 3.34
CA LYS A 519 -20.72 -35.68 3.83
C LYS A 519 -19.94 -35.89 5.13
N PHE A 520 -18.76 -35.28 5.25
CA PHE A 520 -17.95 -35.34 6.48
C PHE A 520 -18.65 -34.63 7.65
N LEU A 521 -19.21 -33.45 7.42
CA LEU A 521 -19.94 -32.70 8.43
C LEU A 521 -21.23 -33.45 8.85
N SER A 522 -21.96 -34.02 7.89
CA SER A 522 -23.11 -34.88 8.15
C SER A 522 -22.72 -36.12 8.96
N PHE A 523 -21.61 -36.79 8.65
CA PHE A 523 -21.11 -37.94 9.42
C PHE A 523 -20.79 -37.57 10.87
N ILE A 524 -20.08 -36.46 11.09
CA ILE A 524 -19.80 -35.95 12.45
C ILE A 524 -21.12 -35.66 13.19
N LEU A 525 -22.08 -35.02 12.53
CA LEU A 525 -23.39 -34.71 13.11
C LEU A 525 -24.25 -35.97 13.38
N GLU A 526 -24.15 -37.01 12.54
CA GLU A 526 -24.82 -38.30 12.74
C GLU A 526 -24.22 -39.08 13.90
N CYS A 527 -22.89 -39.12 14.03
CA CYS A 527 -22.21 -39.68 15.20
C CYS A 527 -22.62 -38.96 16.50
N LEU A 528 -22.97 -37.67 16.41
CA LEU A 528 -23.45 -36.88 17.55
C LEU A 528 -24.95 -37.05 17.83
N ALA A 529 -25.75 -37.39 16.82
CA ALA A 529 -27.17 -37.64 16.94
C ALA A 529 -27.50 -39.07 17.42
N ALA A 530 -26.61 -40.04 17.17
CA ALA A 530 -26.73 -41.43 17.63
C ALA A 530 -26.57 -41.50 19.16
N LYS A 531 -27.70 -41.37 19.86
CA LYS A 531 -27.84 -41.28 21.33
C LYS A 531 -27.45 -42.52 22.16
N ASP A 532 -26.68 -43.47 21.65
CA ASP A 532 -26.47 -44.76 22.34
C ASP A 532 -25.05 -45.00 22.87
N HIS A 533 -24.99 -45.40 24.13
CA HIS A 533 -23.83 -45.51 25.01
C HIS A 533 -22.87 -46.68 24.69
N THR A 534 -22.68 -47.05 23.42
CA THR A 534 -21.80 -48.18 23.04
C THR A 534 -20.91 -47.88 21.85
N ILE A 535 -20.02 -46.88 21.97
CA ILE A 535 -18.83 -46.79 21.11
C ILE A 535 -17.61 -47.16 21.94
N GLN A 536 -17.40 -48.47 22.08
CA GLN A 536 -16.15 -49.06 22.56
C GLN A 536 -15.51 -49.99 21.50
N ALA A 537 -15.83 -49.78 20.22
CA ALA A 537 -15.22 -50.51 19.12
C ALA A 537 -14.13 -49.66 18.44
N PRO A 538 -12.95 -50.23 18.13
CA PRO A 538 -11.97 -49.55 17.28
C PRO A 538 -12.61 -49.21 15.93
N MET A 539 -12.32 -48.01 15.40
CA MET A 539 -12.93 -47.43 14.19
C MET A 539 -12.99 -48.36 12.96
N ASN A 540 -12.16 -49.40 12.90
CA ASN A 540 -12.16 -50.38 11.80
C ASN A 540 -13.48 -51.18 11.65
N ASN A 541 -14.31 -51.29 12.70
CA ASN A 541 -15.51 -52.13 12.65
C ASN A 541 -16.82 -51.39 12.34
N LEU A 542 -16.81 -50.05 12.19
CA LEU A 542 -18.00 -49.25 11.88
C LEU A 542 -18.12 -48.87 10.39
N ILE A 543 -17.21 -49.35 9.53
CA ILE A 543 -17.11 -48.99 8.09
C ILE A 543 -17.88 -49.98 7.16
N SER A 544 -18.49 -51.04 7.70
CA SER A 544 -19.23 -52.04 6.89
C SER A 544 -20.74 -51.73 6.82
N PRO A 545 -21.17 -50.58 6.25
CA PRO A 545 -21.62 -50.63 4.86
C PRO A 545 -21.45 -49.29 4.11
N ILE A 546 -20.23 -48.91 3.72
CA ILE A 546 -19.99 -47.93 2.64
C ILE A 546 -18.91 -48.48 1.68
N ILE A 547 -19.09 -49.73 1.24
CA ILE A 547 -18.25 -50.37 0.23
C ILE A 547 -19.14 -50.99 -0.84
N ILE A 548 -19.56 -50.21 -1.83
CA ILE A 548 -19.86 -50.61 -3.23
C ILE A 548 -19.78 -49.26 -4.01
N ILE A 549 -18.98 -49.00 -5.06
CA ILE A 549 -18.76 -49.68 -6.34
C ILE A 549 -17.44 -49.17 -6.94
N ASN A 550 -16.53 -50.07 -7.33
CA ASN A 550 -15.77 -50.04 -8.59
C ASN A 550 -14.90 -51.30 -8.68
N GLN A 551 -15.49 -52.41 -9.14
CA GLN A 551 -14.72 -53.45 -9.82
C GLN A 551 -14.69 -53.11 -11.33
N PRO A 552 -13.55 -53.26 -12.01
CA PRO A 552 -13.48 -53.06 -13.46
C PRO A 552 -14.28 -54.16 -14.17
N SER A 553 -15.12 -53.74 -15.12
CA SER A 553 -15.83 -54.64 -16.02
C SER A 553 -14.83 -55.44 -16.86
N THR A 554 -14.76 -56.75 -16.59
CA THR A 554 -14.14 -57.70 -17.50
C THR A 554 -15.03 -57.85 -18.73
N HIS A 555 -14.66 -57.18 -19.81
CA HIS A 555 -15.16 -57.51 -21.13
C HIS A 555 -14.67 -58.90 -21.51
N THR A 556 -15.59 -59.85 -21.56
CA THR A 556 -15.45 -61.07 -22.36
C THR A 556 -15.51 -60.68 -23.84
N SER A 557 -14.45 -61.01 -24.58
CA SER A 557 -14.52 -61.17 -26.03
C SER A 557 -14.02 -62.57 -26.36
N ASN A 558 -14.86 -63.27 -27.13
CA ASN A 558 -14.61 -64.58 -27.70
C ASN A 558 -13.46 -64.52 -28.72
N SER A 559 -12.46 -65.38 -28.54
CA SER A 559 -11.91 -66.31 -29.54
C SER A 559 -10.79 -67.13 -28.91
#